data_AF-A0A1I7GWE7-F1
#
_entry.id   AF-A0A1I7GWE7-F1
#
_cell.length_a   1.000
_cell.length_b   1.000
_cell.length_c   1.000
_cell.angle_alpha   90.00
_cell.angle_beta   90.00
_cell.angle_gamma   90.00
#
_symmetry.space_group_name_H-M   'P 1'
#
loop_
_entity.id
_entity.type
_entity.pdbx_description
1 polymer ?
#
loop_
_entity_poly.entity_id
_entity_poly.type
_entity_poly.pdbx_seq_one_letter_code
_entity_poly.pdbx_strand_id
1 'polypeptide(L)'
;MTRLGSEFLKALDSYERPFLGYMTLRQWLLLFGIGLTVVVTSIFFWLKTPTMIRYGVGALVLAPFVIFGCHIDEKIKDEMRFSLTKQERTYQTDYDRKEYTRNDFIQSKDNPETLQS
;
A
#
# COMPACT_ATOMS: atom_id res chain seq x y z
N MET A 1 27.14 -0.87 1.13
CA MET A 1 26.19 -0.93 2.26
C MET A 1 24.83 -1.34 1.75
N THR A 2 24.44 -2.59 1.98
CA THR A 2 23.15 -3.15 1.59
C THR A 2 22.08 -2.70 2.59
N ARG A 3 21.19 -1.80 2.18
CA ARG A 3 19.99 -1.50 2.96
C ARG A 3 19.16 -2.78 3.03
N LEU A 4 19.09 -3.43 4.20
CA LEU A 4 18.04 -4.40 4.47
C LEU A 4 16.72 -3.63 4.37
N GLY A 5 16.07 -3.74 3.21
CA GLY A 5 14.70 -3.31 2.98
C GLY A 5 13.77 -4.21 3.77
N SER A 6 13.78 -4.03 5.09
CA SER A 6 13.05 -4.87 6.02
C SER A 6 11.67 -4.26 6.27
N GLU A 7 10.67 -5.13 6.32
CA GLU A 7 9.29 -4.85 6.75
C GLU A 7 9.24 -4.05 8.07
N PHE A 8 10.30 -4.10 8.88
CA PHE A 8 10.44 -3.33 10.12
C PHE A 8 10.49 -1.81 9.91
N LEU A 9 11.15 -1.31 8.85
CA LEU A 9 11.16 0.13 8.57
C LEU A 9 9.79 0.63 8.10
N LYS A 10 9.04 -0.21 7.39
CA LYS A 10 7.67 0.09 6.97
C LYS A 10 6.74 0.23 8.17
N ALA A 11 6.88 -0.65 9.17
CA ALA A 11 6.08 -0.59 10.40
C ALA A 11 6.39 0.66 11.26
N LEU A 12 7.64 1.14 11.24
CA LEU A 12 8.04 2.36 11.96
C LEU A 12 7.60 3.64 11.26
N ASP A 13 7.54 3.66 9.92
CA ASP A 13 7.09 4.81 9.13
C ASP A 13 5.57 5.04 9.25
N SER A 14 4.78 3.96 9.39
CA SER A 14 3.32 4.05 9.63
C SER A 14 2.94 4.46 11.07
N TYR A 15 3.89 4.73 11.97
CA TYR A 15 3.56 5.17 13.33
C TYR A 15 3.20 6.66 13.38
N GLU A 16 1.92 6.96 13.54
CA GLU A 16 1.44 8.33 13.76
C GLU A 16 1.61 8.77 15.21
N ARG A 17 2.32 9.88 15.41
CA ARG A 17 2.49 10.46 16.75
C ARG A 17 1.18 11.07 17.24
N PRO A 18 0.77 10.82 18.50
CA PRO A 18 -0.33 11.53 19.11
C PRO A 18 0.02 13.01 19.24
N PHE A 19 -0.95 13.89 18.98
CA PHE A 19 -0.73 15.33 19.05
C PHE A 19 -1.26 15.93 20.34
N LEU A 20 -2.49 15.56 20.72
CA LEU A 20 -3.13 16.06 21.93
C LEU A 20 -3.89 14.90 22.59
N GLY A 21 -3.43 14.52 23.78
CA GLY A 21 -3.90 13.32 24.48
C GLY A 21 -3.44 12.03 23.79
N TYR A 22 -4.37 11.07 23.67
CA TYR A 22 -4.13 9.77 23.03
C TYR A 22 -4.55 9.72 21.55
N MET A 23 -4.97 10.86 20.96
CA MET A 23 -5.49 10.92 19.59
C MET A 23 -4.46 11.51 18.61
N THR A 24 -4.38 10.93 17.41
CA THR A 24 -3.53 11.43 16.32
C THR A 24 -4.19 12.64 15.63
N LEU A 25 -3.41 13.45 14.91
CA LEU A 25 -3.94 14.60 14.16
C LEU A 25 -5.04 14.20 13.17
N ARG A 26 -4.94 13.01 12.57
CA ARG A 26 -5.95 12.51 11.63
C ARG A 26 -7.28 12.27 12.30
N GLN A 27 -7.26 11.73 13.52
CA GLN A 27 -8.47 11.53 14.31
C GLN A 27 -9.07 12.86 14.77
N TRP A 28 -8.25 13.85 15.09
CA TRP A 28 -8.73 15.22 15.34
C TRP A 28 -9.40 15.84 14.10
N LEU A 29 -8.81 15.66 12.92
CA LEU A 29 -9.41 16.10 11.66
C LEU A 29 -10.74 15.38 11.39
N LEU A 30 -10.82 14.08 11.70
CA LEU A 30 -12.05 13.30 11.59
C LEU A 30 -13.15 13.84 12.51
N LEU A 31 -12.84 14.09 13.78
CA LEU A 31 -13.77 14.68 14.74
C LEU A 31 -14.27 16.05 14.27
N PHE A 32 -13.36 16.88 13.75
CA PHE A 32 -13.71 18.16 13.17
C PHE A 32 -14.66 17.99 11.98
N GLY A 33 -14.37 17.05 11.07
CA GLY A 33 -15.23 16.73 9.93
C GLY A 33 -16.63 16.27 10.35
N ILE A 34 -16.73 15.41 11.36
CA ILE A 34 -18.01 14.97 11.93
C ILE A 34 -18.77 16.19 12.49
N GLY A 35 -18.12 17.03 13.30
CA GLY A 35 -18.72 18.25 13.83
C GLY A 35 -19.24 19.18 12.73
N LEU A 36 -18.43 19.40 11.69
CA LEU A 36 -18.79 20.22 10.54
C LEU A 36 -19.99 19.65 9.77
N THR A 37 -20.05 18.33 9.57
CA THR A 37 -21.20 17.69 8.91
C THR A 37 -22.50 17.83 9.71
N VAL A 38 -22.43 17.76 11.04
CA VAL A 38 -23.59 18.00 11.91
C VAL A 38 -24.06 19.44 11.76
N VAL A 39 -23.16 20.42 11.81
CA VAL A 39 -23.51 21.85 11.64
C VAL A 39 -24.16 22.09 10.28
N VAL A 40 -23.54 21.60 9.20
CA VAL A 40 -24.07 21.78 7.84
C VAL A 40 -25.45 21.13 7.69
N THR A 41 -25.60 19.88 8.13
CA THR A 41 -26.89 19.17 8.02
C THR A 41 -27.99 19.78 8.90
N SER A 42 -27.65 20.33 10.07
CA SER A 42 -28.57 21.11 10.90
C SER A 42 -29.06 22.37 10.21
N ILE A 43 -28.19 23.10 9.50
CA ILE A 43 -28.58 24.27 8.70
C ILE A 43 -29.56 23.87 7.59
N PHE A 44 -29.24 22.82 6.83
CA PHE A 44 -30.14 22.29 5.79
C PHE A 44 -31.47 21.75 6.37
N PHE A 45 -31.46 21.21 7.59
CA PHE A 45 -32.70 20.84 8.26
C PHE A 45 -33.57 22.08 8.54
N TRP A 46 -32.98 23.17 9.01
CA TRP A 46 -33.69 24.42 9.28
C TRP A 46 -34.25 25.06 8.00
N LEU A 47 -33.53 24.94 6.88
CA LEU A 47 -33.96 25.33 5.55
C LEU A 47 -35.02 24.41 4.93
N LYS A 48 -35.52 23.40 5.67
CA LYS A 48 -36.51 22.41 5.23
C LYS A 48 -36.14 21.70 3.92
N THR A 49 -34.86 21.48 3.69
CA THR A 49 -34.37 20.84 2.47
C THR A 49 -34.80 19.36 2.44
N PRO A 50 -35.20 18.81 1.28
CA PRO A 50 -35.56 17.41 1.15
C PRO A 50 -34.43 16.48 1.64
N THR A 51 -34.84 15.36 2.25
CA THR A 51 -33.94 14.42 2.95
C THR A 51 -32.83 13.88 2.06
N MET A 52 -33.15 13.54 0.80
CA MET A 52 -32.15 13.03 -0.15
C MET A 52 -30.98 14.00 -0.36
N ILE A 53 -31.28 15.29 -0.56
CA ILE A 53 -30.25 16.31 -0.76
C ILE A 53 -29.42 16.48 0.52
N ARG A 54 -30.08 16.51 1.68
CA ARG A 54 -29.41 16.69 2.97
C ARG A 54 -28.42 15.57 3.26
N TYR A 55 -28.82 14.31 3.04
CA TYR A 55 -27.92 13.16 3.22
C TYR A 55 -26.83 13.12 2.15
N GLY A 56 -27.13 13.46 0.90
CA GLY A 56 -26.14 13.54 -0.17
C GLY A 56 -25.04 14.56 0.15
N VAL A 57 -25.42 15.77 0.57
CA VAL A 57 -24.47 16.81 0.97
C VAL A 57 -23.71 16.39 2.23
N GLY A 58 -24.38 15.82 3.23
CA GLY A 58 -23.73 15.32 4.44
C GLY A 58 -22.66 14.27 4.14
N ALA A 59 -22.98 13.28 3.29
CA ALA A 59 -22.03 12.25 2.86
C ALA A 59 -20.86 12.83 2.05
N LEU A 60 -21.14 13.77 1.14
CA LEU A 60 -20.11 14.42 0.32
C LEU A 60 -19.11 15.19 1.19
N VAL A 61 -19.62 15.89 2.20
CA VAL A 61 -18.79 16.63 3.15
C VAL A 61 -18.03 15.68 4.07
N LEU A 62 -18.66 14.60 4.56
CA LEU A 62 -18.05 13.65 5.50
C LEU A 62 -16.97 12.77 4.86
N ALA A 63 -17.20 12.33 3.61
CA ALA A 63 -16.35 11.38 2.90
C ALA A 63 -14.84 11.69 2.94
N PRO A 64 -14.35 12.90 2.59
CA PRO A 64 -12.92 13.20 2.62
C PRO A 64 -12.32 13.08 4.02
N PHE A 65 -13.07 13.48 5.06
CA PHE A 65 -12.60 13.37 6.45
C PHE A 65 -12.51 11.92 6.92
N VAL A 66 -13.44 11.06 6.49
CA VAL A 66 -13.39 9.62 6.80
C VAL A 66 -12.22 8.94 6.09
N ILE A 67 -12.01 9.23 4.81
CA ILE A 67 -10.91 8.65 4.03
C ILE A 67 -9.57 9.00 4.66
N PHE A 68 -9.35 10.27 4.97
CA PHE A 68 -8.11 10.74 5.58
C PHE A 68 -7.99 10.31 7.05
N GLY A 69 -9.07 10.44 7.83
CA GLY A 69 -9.12 10.18 9.25
C GLY A 69 -8.91 8.71 9.62
N CYS A 70 -9.41 7.80 8.79
CA CYS A 70 -9.25 6.35 8.95
C CYS A 70 -7.99 5.80 8.25
N HIS A 71 -7.10 6.66 7.75
CA HIS A 71 -5.86 6.24 7.09
C HIS A 71 -6.10 5.34 5.86
N ILE A 72 -7.24 5.52 5.18
CA ILE A 72 -7.60 4.74 3.98
C ILE A 72 -6.82 5.25 2.77
N ASP A 73 -6.42 6.51 2.79
CA ASP A 73 -5.60 7.17 1.78
C ASP A 73 -4.28 6.44 1.51
N GLU A 74 -3.64 5.86 2.52
CA GLU A 74 -2.37 5.15 2.36
C GLU A 74 -2.54 3.85 1.56
N LYS A 75 -3.63 3.11 1.82
CA LYS A 75 -4.00 1.92 1.04
C LYS A 75 -4.30 2.27 -0.41
N ILE A 76 -5.10 3.31 -0.64
CA ILE A 76 -5.44 3.78 -1.99
C ILE A 76 -4.17 4.20 -2.74
N LYS A 77 -3.26 4.91 -2.08
CA LYS A 77 -2.00 5.34 -2.66
C LYS A 77 -1.12 4.15 -3.07
N ASP A 78 -1.02 3.14 -2.21
CA ASP A 78 -0.27 1.92 -2.52
C ASP A 78 -0.89 1.13 -3.68
N GLU A 79 -2.21 0.97 -3.71
CA GLU A 79 -2.92 0.31 -4.81
C GLU A 79 -2.79 1.07 -6.13
N MET A 80 -2.94 2.40 -6.11
CA MET A 80 -2.76 3.26 -7.27
C MET A 80 -1.32 3.19 -7.78
N ARG A 81 -0.34 3.24 -6.89
CA ARG A 81 1.08 3.08 -7.23
C ARG A 81 1.35 1.71 -7.83
N PHE A 82 0.76 0.64 -7.29
CA PHE A 82 0.90 -0.71 -7.83
C PHE A 82 0.26 -0.84 -9.22
N SER A 83 -0.95 -0.32 -9.40
CA SER A 83 -1.69 -0.34 -10.67
C SER A 83 -0.97 0.44 -11.78
N LEU A 84 -0.50 1.65 -11.47
CA LEU A 84 0.24 2.50 -12.41
C LEU A 84 1.66 1.98 -12.67
N THR A 85 2.32 1.43 -11.64
CA THR A 85 3.66 0.85 -11.74
C THR A 85 3.56 -0.64 -12.02
N LYS A 86 2.67 -1.05 -12.92
CA LYS A 86 2.65 -2.40 -13.52
C LYS A 86 3.93 -2.61 -14.35
N GLN A 87 5.07 -2.55 -13.68
CA GLN A 87 6.32 -3.10 -14.17
C GLN A 87 6.13 -4.59 -14.05
N GLU A 88 6.10 -5.27 -15.20
CA GLU A 88 6.46 -6.67 -15.26
C GLU A 88 7.74 -6.78 -14.44
N ARG A 89 7.67 -7.43 -13.28
CA ARG A 89 8.90 -7.86 -12.64
C ARG A 89 9.49 -8.86 -13.63
N THR A 90 10.36 -8.39 -14.52
CA THR A 90 11.37 -9.21 -15.15
C THR A 90 12.20 -9.74 -13.99
N TYR A 91 11.67 -10.76 -13.33
CA TYR A 91 12.48 -11.55 -12.44
C TYR A 91 13.66 -12.00 -13.28
N GLN A 92 14.83 -11.98 -12.69
CA GLN A 92 16.09 -12.44 -13.29
C GLN A 92 16.09 -13.97 -13.55
N THR A 93 14.90 -14.56 -13.73
CA THR A 93 14.60 -15.93 -14.10
C THR A 93 14.24 -16.08 -15.58
N ASP A 94 14.03 -14.98 -16.33
CA ASP A 94 14.01 -15.00 -17.80
C ASP A 94 15.43 -15.02 -18.39
N TYR A 95 16.35 -15.76 -17.76
CA TYR A 95 17.52 -16.24 -18.48
C TYR A 95 17.07 -17.45 -19.26
N ASP A 96 17.32 -17.44 -20.56
CA ASP A 96 17.20 -18.56 -21.48
C ASP A 96 17.89 -19.78 -20.86
N ARG A 97 17.12 -20.57 -20.10
CA ARG A 97 17.64 -21.61 -19.23
C ARG A 97 18.01 -22.75 -20.16
N LYS A 98 19.30 -22.93 -20.41
CA LYS A 98 19.78 -24.16 -21.07
C LYS A 98 19.25 -25.35 -20.28
N GLU A 99 18.44 -26.17 -20.90
CA GLU A 99 17.98 -27.42 -20.32
C GLU A 99 19.19 -28.34 -20.14
N TYR A 100 19.69 -28.41 -18.91
CA TYR A 100 20.75 -29.35 -18.58
C TYR A 100 20.15 -30.76 -18.54
N THR A 101 20.64 -31.64 -19.41
CA THR A 101 20.29 -33.06 -19.37
C THR A 101 21.06 -33.73 -18.23
N ARG A 102 20.51 -34.79 -17.62
CA ARG A 102 21.11 -35.51 -16.48
C ARG A 102 22.60 -35.87 -16.66
N ASN A 103 23.05 -35.98 -17.90
CA ASN A 103 24.39 -36.41 -18.27
C ASN A 103 25.38 -35.25 -18.47
N ASP A 104 24.94 -33.99 -18.48
CA ASP A 104 25.81 -32.81 -18.69
C ASP A 104 26.76 -32.55 -17.52
N PHE A 105 26.51 -33.18 -16.38
CA PHE A 105 27.35 -33.09 -15.18
C PHE A 105 28.35 -34.26 -15.05
N ILE A 106 28.36 -35.19 -16.02
CA ILE A 106 29.29 -36.33 -16.01
C ILE A 106 30.58 -35.87 -16.69
N GLN A 107 31.64 -35.67 -15.91
CA GLN A 107 32.99 -35.47 -16.44
C GLN A 107 33.41 -36.68 -17.29
N SER A 108 33.90 -36.43 -18.50
CA SER A 108 34.51 -37.48 -19.32
C SER A 108 35.73 -38.05 -18.61
N LYS A 109 35.78 -39.38 -18.51
CA LYS A 109 36.84 -40.12 -17.80
C LYS A 109 38.08 -40.28 -18.68
N ASP A 110 38.62 -39.19 -19.20
CA ASP A 110 39.93 -39.22 -19.85
C ASP A 110 40.99 -38.89 -18.80
N ASN A 111 41.45 -39.95 -18.15
CA ASN A 111 42.56 -39.88 -17.20
C ASN A 111 43.86 -39.98 -18.01
N PRO A 112 44.75 -38.96 -18.02
CA PRO A 112 45.98 -39.01 -18.81
C PRO A 112 47.00 -40.05 -18.33
N GLU A 113 46.74 -40.75 -17.22
CA GLU A 113 47.66 -41.71 -16.61
C GLU A 113 47.51 -43.16 -17.10
N THR A 114 46.50 -43.49 -17.91
CA THR A 114 46.30 -44.86 -18.44
C THR A 114 46.78 -45.07 -19.88
N LEU A 115 47.50 -44.10 -20.47
CA LEU A 115 48.03 -44.20 -21.84
C LEU A 115 49.53 -44.55 -21.90
N GLN A 116 50.13 -44.97 -20.78
CA GLN A 116 51.49 -45.54 -20.76
C GLN A 116 51.51 -46.81 -19.89
N SER A 117 51.13 -47.95 -20.48
CA SER A 117 51.64 -49.26 -20.07
C SER A 117 51.82 -50.14 -21.30
#